data_AF-Q09CQ4-F1
#
_entry.id   AF-Q09CQ4-F1
#
_cell.length_a   1.000
_cell.length_b   1.000
_cell.length_c   1.000
_cell.angle_alpha   90.00
_cell.angle_beta   90.00
_cell.angle_gamma   90.00
#
_symmetry.space_group_name_H-M   'P 1'
#
loop_
_entity.id
_entity.type
_entity.pdbx_description
1 polymer ?
#
loop_
_entity_poly.entity_id
_entity_poly.type
_entity_poly.pdbx_seq_one_letter_code
_entity_poly.pdbx_strand_id
1 'polypeptide(L)'
;MKTLRSALLMLAAVPCVALAGAPASTATSQKAPAKADEAECHHPTPPQAAAPKGDWTLTRGEPLKGAPAVKLADVLAKPQEHDGKTVLLEGKVRKACERKGCWMELASSPDAKSPGVRVTFKDYGFFVPVDSAGSAARVEGVVKVAELSEARAKHYEEEGAVVPRGGDGKPREVQLVATGVELRR
;
A
#
# COMPACT_ATOMS: atom_id res chain seq x y z
N MET A 1 16.44 -51.52 -24.76
CA MET A 1 16.04 -52.88 -24.36
C MET A 1 15.05 -52.74 -23.22
N LYS A 2 13.79 -53.14 -23.47
CA LYS A 2 12.65 -53.05 -22.53
C LYS A 2 12.67 -54.28 -21.62
N THR A 3 12.46 -54.10 -20.32
CA THR A 3 12.08 -55.20 -19.41
C THR A 3 10.78 -54.83 -18.70
N LEU A 4 9.71 -55.50 -19.14
CA LEU A 4 8.43 -55.62 -18.48
C LEU A 4 8.57 -56.55 -17.27
N ARG A 5 7.85 -56.27 -16.17
CA ARG A 5 7.33 -57.31 -15.27
C ARG A 5 5.92 -56.94 -14.79
N SER A 6 4.98 -57.82 -15.16
CA SER A 6 3.59 -58.00 -14.70
C SER A 6 3.47 -58.02 -13.17
N ALA A 7 2.52 -57.30 -12.56
CA ALA A 7 1.09 -57.59 -12.33
C ALA A 7 0.80 -58.53 -11.13
N LEU A 8 0.07 -58.03 -10.14
CA LEU A 8 -0.89 -58.81 -9.36
C LEU A 8 -1.94 -57.89 -8.72
N LEU A 9 -3.19 -58.05 -9.15
CA LEU A 9 -4.41 -57.54 -8.52
C LEU A 9 -4.61 -58.21 -7.15
N MET A 10 -5.02 -57.44 -6.15
CA MET A 10 -5.86 -57.96 -5.06
C MET A 10 -6.99 -56.97 -4.77
N LEU A 11 -8.20 -57.48 -4.97
CA LEU A 11 -9.49 -56.87 -4.72
C LEU A 11 -9.87 -57.16 -3.25
N ALA A 12 -10.27 -56.16 -2.48
CA ALA A 12 -11.05 -56.38 -1.26
C ALA A 12 -11.99 -55.18 -1.05
N ALA A 13 -13.28 -55.48 -1.02
CA ALA A 13 -14.37 -54.54 -0.83
C ALA A 13 -15.03 -54.79 0.54
N VAL A 14 -15.89 -53.82 0.93
CA VAL A 14 -17.02 -53.92 1.88
C VAL A 14 -16.69 -53.62 3.37
N PRO A 15 -17.59 -53.04 4.23
CA PRO A 15 -18.87 -52.32 4.02
C PRO A 15 -18.97 -50.91 4.68
N CYS A 16 -20.01 -50.16 4.28
CA CYS A 16 -20.64 -49.08 5.05
C CYS A 16 -21.33 -49.59 6.33
N VAL A 17 -21.22 -48.86 7.44
CA VAL A 17 -22.26 -48.82 8.49
C VAL A 17 -22.41 -47.38 8.99
N ALA A 18 -23.64 -46.89 8.94
CA ALA A 18 -24.12 -45.65 9.53
C ALA A 18 -25.01 -45.95 10.76
N LEU A 19 -25.47 -44.87 11.42
CA LEU A 19 -26.30 -44.73 12.64
C LEU A 19 -25.49 -44.64 13.94
N ALA A 20 -25.80 -43.83 14.94
CA ALA A 20 -26.68 -42.68 15.21
C ALA A 20 -26.83 -42.67 16.75
N GLY A 21 -26.79 -41.51 17.41
CA GLY A 21 -27.06 -41.43 18.85
C GLY A 21 -26.84 -40.04 19.45
N ALA A 22 -27.91 -39.25 19.49
CA ALA A 22 -28.06 -37.94 20.17
C ALA A 22 -28.23 -38.13 21.72
N PRO A 23 -28.54 -37.13 22.60
CA PRO A 23 -29.39 -35.92 22.43
C PRO A 23 -28.78 -34.59 22.98
N ALA A 24 -29.07 -33.46 22.35
CA ALA A 24 -30.09 -32.46 22.71
C ALA A 24 -30.01 -31.88 24.14
N SER A 25 -29.65 -30.58 24.21
CA SER A 25 -30.14 -29.67 25.25
C SER A 25 -30.56 -28.37 24.57
N THR A 26 -31.87 -28.15 24.57
CA THR A 26 -32.55 -26.92 24.17
C THR A 26 -32.83 -26.08 25.40
N ALA A 27 -32.54 -24.78 25.37
CA ALA A 27 -33.46 -23.74 25.85
C ALA A 27 -32.97 -22.35 25.48
N THR A 28 -33.91 -21.57 24.97
CA THR A 28 -33.80 -20.26 24.33
C THR A 28 -33.94 -19.11 25.34
N SER A 29 -33.45 -17.95 24.92
CA SER A 29 -33.99 -16.59 25.15
C SER A 29 -33.32 -15.65 26.17
N GLN A 30 -32.56 -14.72 25.57
CA GLN A 30 -32.66 -13.25 25.69
C GLN A 30 -32.63 -12.60 27.08
N LYS A 31 -31.66 -11.69 27.28
CA LYS A 31 -31.85 -10.23 27.43
C LYS A 31 -30.55 -9.54 27.92
N ALA A 32 -30.00 -8.64 27.10
CA ALA A 32 -29.09 -7.56 27.54
C ALA A 32 -29.93 -6.42 28.20
N PRO A 33 -29.37 -5.41 28.91
CA PRO A 33 -27.96 -5.03 29.03
C PRO A 33 -27.50 -4.56 30.45
N ALA A 34 -26.19 -4.41 30.65
CA ALA A 34 -25.62 -3.33 31.48
C ALA A 34 -24.14 -3.10 31.10
N LYS A 35 -23.78 -1.81 31.03
CA LYS A 35 -22.55 -1.19 30.53
C LYS A 35 -21.29 -1.41 31.38
N ALA A 36 -20.17 -1.06 30.74
CA ALA A 36 -18.83 -0.69 31.24
C ALA A 36 -17.85 -1.87 31.32
N ASP A 37 -16.66 -1.84 30.73
CA ASP A 37 -15.88 -0.75 30.13
C ASP A 37 -14.83 -1.43 29.23
N GLU A 38 -14.95 -1.28 27.91
CA GLU A 38 -13.93 -1.72 26.96
C GLU A 38 -13.46 -0.47 26.22
N ALA A 39 -12.19 -0.12 26.43
CA ALA A 39 -11.54 1.00 25.78
C ALA A 39 -11.36 0.68 24.28
N GLU A 40 -12.40 0.98 23.51
CA GLU A 40 -12.40 1.00 22.06
C GLU A 40 -11.51 2.15 21.54
N CYS A 41 -10.31 1.83 21.04
CA CYS A 41 -9.61 2.71 20.11
C CYS A 41 -10.15 2.48 18.69
N HIS A 42 -11.46 2.67 18.48
CA HIS A 42 -12.06 2.77 17.16
C HIS A 42 -11.96 4.21 16.67
N HIS A 43 -10.97 4.50 15.84
CA HIS A 43 -11.08 5.63 14.91
C HIS A 43 -11.43 5.06 13.52
N PRO A 44 -12.70 5.05 13.11
CA PRO A 44 -12.99 5.07 11.69
C PRO A 44 -12.45 6.41 11.18
N THR A 45 -11.29 6.41 10.52
CA THR A 45 -10.91 7.56 9.72
C THR A 45 -11.83 7.52 8.50
N PRO A 46 -12.78 8.46 8.35
CA PRO A 46 -13.65 8.45 7.19
C PRO A 46 -12.79 8.49 5.92
N PRO A 47 -13.16 7.76 4.85
CA PRO A 47 -12.49 7.89 3.56
C PRO A 47 -12.39 9.37 3.22
N GLN A 48 -11.18 9.86 2.98
CA GLN A 48 -10.98 11.30 2.91
C GLN A 48 -11.77 11.90 1.74
N ALA A 49 -12.51 12.97 2.04
CA ALA A 49 -13.42 13.62 1.11
C ALA A 49 -12.71 14.06 -0.17
N ALA A 50 -13.49 14.21 -1.25
CA ALA A 50 -13.02 14.77 -2.51
C ALA A 50 -12.34 16.13 -2.31
N ALA A 51 -11.44 16.47 -3.23
CA ALA A 51 -10.74 17.73 -3.24
C ALA A 51 -11.70 18.94 -3.31
N PRO A 52 -11.28 20.13 -2.85
CA PRO A 52 -12.07 21.35 -3.02
C PRO A 52 -12.41 21.60 -4.50
N LYS A 53 -13.52 22.31 -4.75
CA LYS A 53 -13.88 22.74 -6.12
C LYS A 53 -13.20 24.07 -6.46
N GLY A 54 -12.75 24.23 -7.70
CA GLY A 54 -12.05 25.42 -8.18
C GLY A 54 -10.53 25.33 -8.00
N ASP A 55 -9.84 26.47 -8.05
CA ASP A 55 -8.41 26.56 -7.75
C ASP A 55 -8.22 26.47 -6.23
N TRP A 56 -7.32 25.62 -5.77
CA TRP A 56 -7.12 25.45 -4.32
C TRP A 56 -5.69 25.06 -3.95
N THR A 57 -5.36 25.35 -2.69
CA THR A 57 -4.17 24.85 -2.01
C THR A 57 -4.62 24.14 -0.73
N LEU A 58 -4.17 22.89 -0.56
CA LEU A 58 -4.58 22.02 0.54
C LEU A 58 -3.35 21.49 1.26
N THR A 59 -3.24 21.78 2.55
CA THR A 59 -2.18 21.22 3.40
C THR A 59 -2.71 20.04 4.22
N ARG A 60 -1.89 19.00 4.37
CA ARG A 60 -2.14 17.81 5.18
C ARG A 60 -0.88 17.43 5.95
N GLY A 61 -1.06 16.89 7.15
CA GLY A 61 0.04 16.62 8.07
C GLY A 61 0.60 17.90 8.69
N GLU A 62 1.88 17.89 8.99
CA GLU A 62 2.59 19.05 9.52
C GLU A 62 2.83 20.11 8.42
N PRO A 63 2.92 21.41 8.78
CA PRO A 63 3.41 22.42 7.85
C PRO A 63 4.80 22.05 7.32
N LEU A 64 5.06 22.29 6.04
CA LEU A 64 6.38 22.04 5.43
C LEU A 64 7.43 22.93 6.11
N LYS A 65 8.47 22.34 6.69
CA LYS A 65 9.47 23.05 7.51
C LYS A 65 10.69 23.52 6.70
N GLY A 66 10.71 23.22 5.40
CA GLY A 66 11.78 23.68 4.51
C GLY A 66 12.96 22.70 4.46
N ALA A 67 12.67 21.39 4.47
CA ALA A 67 13.70 20.40 4.18
C ALA A 67 14.39 20.66 2.83
N PRO A 68 15.64 20.17 2.63
CA PRO A 68 16.35 20.35 1.38
C PRO A 68 15.54 19.82 0.19
N ALA A 69 15.34 20.67 -0.82
CA ALA A 69 14.66 20.28 -2.04
C ALA A 69 15.55 19.34 -2.88
N VAL A 70 15.00 18.19 -3.25
CA VAL A 70 15.68 17.19 -4.09
C VAL A 70 14.80 16.89 -5.30
N LYS A 71 15.40 16.75 -6.49
CA LYS A 71 14.60 16.36 -7.66
C LYS A 71 14.19 14.90 -7.55
N LEU A 72 12.95 14.60 -7.95
CA LEU A 72 12.47 13.22 -8.06
C LEU A 72 13.42 12.32 -8.86
N ALA A 73 13.95 12.84 -9.97
CA ALA A 73 14.89 12.12 -10.81
C ALA A 73 16.18 11.73 -10.08
N ASP A 74 16.69 12.58 -9.20
CA ASP A 74 17.92 12.32 -8.44
C ASP A 74 17.68 11.20 -7.42
N VAL A 75 16.54 11.23 -6.71
CA VAL A 75 16.13 10.17 -5.78
C VAL A 75 15.96 8.84 -6.51
N LEU A 76 15.36 8.84 -7.69
CA LEU A 76 15.09 7.61 -8.45
C LEU A 76 16.35 7.05 -9.14
N ALA A 77 17.29 7.89 -9.54
CA ALA A 77 18.55 7.47 -10.14
C ALA A 77 19.53 6.91 -9.10
N LYS A 78 19.51 7.45 -7.88
CA LYS A 78 20.47 7.11 -6.81
C LYS A 78 19.76 6.87 -5.48
N PRO A 79 18.81 5.92 -5.40
CA PRO A 79 17.94 5.82 -4.24
C PRO A 79 18.69 5.60 -2.93
N GLN A 80 19.75 4.79 -2.93
CA GLN A 80 20.57 4.51 -1.74
C GLN A 80 21.26 5.76 -1.19
N GLU A 81 21.63 6.74 -2.03
CA GLU A 81 22.23 7.99 -1.55
C GLU A 81 21.23 8.84 -0.77
N HIS A 82 19.92 8.59 -0.93
CA HIS A 82 18.85 9.33 -0.29
C HIS A 82 18.18 8.60 0.88
N ASP A 83 18.44 7.31 1.07
CA ASP A 83 17.78 6.52 2.11
C ASP A 83 17.98 7.11 3.52
N GLY A 84 16.90 7.19 4.28
CA GLY A 84 16.85 7.77 5.62
C GLY A 84 16.95 9.30 5.67
N LYS A 85 17.19 9.99 4.54
CA LYS A 85 17.26 11.47 4.52
C LYS A 85 15.87 12.09 4.51
N THR A 86 15.72 13.19 5.24
CA THR A 86 14.54 14.05 5.15
C THR A 86 14.73 15.01 3.97
N VAL A 87 13.77 15.03 3.06
CA VAL A 87 13.82 15.82 1.81
C VAL A 87 12.48 16.45 1.52
N LEU A 88 12.50 17.51 0.72
CA LEU A 88 11.32 18.07 0.06
C LEU A 88 11.32 17.61 -1.41
N LEU A 89 10.27 16.91 -1.82
CA LEU A 89 10.04 16.52 -3.22
C LEU A 89 8.87 17.30 -3.80
N GLU A 90 8.98 17.67 -5.07
CA GLU A 90 7.91 18.30 -5.83
C GLU A 90 7.59 17.48 -7.07
N GLY A 91 6.31 17.39 -7.42
CA GLY A 91 5.87 16.64 -8.60
C GLY A 91 4.37 16.70 -8.80
N LYS A 92 3.86 15.83 -9.68
CA LYS A 92 2.43 15.62 -9.88
C LYS A 92 2.00 14.31 -9.24
N VAL A 93 0.84 14.32 -8.60
CA VAL A 93 0.20 13.10 -8.10
C VAL A 93 -0.31 12.32 -9.30
N ARG A 94 0.33 11.21 -9.66
CA ARG A 94 -0.10 10.38 -10.79
C ARG A 94 -1.23 9.44 -10.40
N LYS A 95 -1.12 8.81 -9.24
CA LYS A 95 -2.13 7.92 -8.67
C LYS A 95 -2.29 8.21 -7.19
N ALA A 96 -3.48 7.98 -6.66
CA ALA A 96 -3.76 8.00 -5.23
C ALA A 96 -4.61 6.79 -4.87
N CYS A 97 -4.61 6.43 -3.58
CA CYS A 97 -5.50 5.38 -3.11
C CYS A 97 -6.97 5.84 -3.21
N GLU A 98 -7.69 5.33 -4.20
CA GLU A 98 -9.10 5.70 -4.45
C GLU A 98 -10.04 5.34 -3.29
N ARG A 99 -9.65 4.37 -2.45
CA ARG A 99 -10.46 3.95 -1.32
C ARG A 99 -10.48 4.93 -0.16
N LYS A 100 -9.32 5.54 0.16
CA LYS A 100 -9.17 6.36 1.39
C LYS A 100 -8.05 7.39 1.34
N GLY A 101 -7.32 7.48 0.23
CA GLY A 101 -6.25 8.45 0.06
C GLY A 101 -5.03 8.21 0.94
N CYS A 102 -4.80 6.99 1.42
CA CYS A 102 -3.73 6.68 2.38
C CYS A 102 -2.34 6.48 1.77
N TRP A 103 -2.23 6.57 0.46
CA TRP A 103 -0.96 6.64 -0.27
C TRP A 103 -1.21 7.39 -1.57
N MET A 104 -0.14 7.91 -2.15
CA MET A 104 -0.13 8.49 -3.48
C MET A 104 1.19 8.22 -4.19
N GLU A 105 1.23 8.37 -5.50
CA GLU A 105 2.43 8.22 -6.31
C GLU A 105 2.79 9.56 -6.92
N LEU A 106 3.99 10.03 -6.60
CA LEU A 106 4.52 11.31 -7.07
C LEU A 106 5.46 11.07 -8.25
N ALA A 107 5.20 11.72 -9.38
CA ALA A 107 6.03 11.62 -10.58
C ALA A 107 6.29 12.98 -11.21
N SER A 108 7.38 13.11 -11.96
CA SER A 108 7.71 14.34 -12.69
C SER A 108 6.78 14.58 -13.89
N SER A 109 6.13 13.53 -14.40
CA SER A 109 5.23 13.56 -15.56
C SER A 109 3.99 12.71 -15.30
N PRO A 110 2.82 13.08 -15.86
CA PRO A 110 1.62 12.23 -15.82
C PRO A 110 1.76 10.95 -16.67
N ASP A 111 2.79 10.83 -17.51
CA ASP A 111 3.08 9.61 -18.28
C ASP A 111 3.24 8.41 -17.32
N ALA A 112 2.53 7.32 -17.63
CA ALA A 112 2.61 6.05 -16.89
C ALA A 112 4.02 5.45 -16.91
N LYS A 113 4.81 5.73 -17.96
CA LYS A 113 6.20 5.27 -18.09
C LYS A 113 7.21 6.12 -17.32
N SER A 114 6.78 7.23 -16.72
CA SER A 114 7.68 8.02 -15.86
C SER A 114 7.92 7.26 -14.55
N PRO A 115 9.15 7.12 -14.05
CA PRO A 115 9.36 6.58 -12.71
C PRO A 115 8.78 7.53 -11.66
N GLY A 116 8.18 6.93 -10.62
CA GLY A 116 7.51 7.67 -9.55
C GLY A 116 7.95 7.18 -8.19
N VAL A 117 7.77 8.03 -7.18
CA VAL A 117 8.03 7.71 -5.78
C VAL A 117 6.69 7.45 -5.09
N ARG A 118 6.60 6.32 -4.38
CA ARG A 118 5.43 5.99 -3.58
C ARG A 118 5.46 6.81 -2.29
N VAL A 119 4.46 7.65 -2.09
CA VAL A 119 4.31 8.46 -0.88
C VAL A 119 3.31 7.81 0.06
N THR A 120 3.74 7.58 1.29
CA THR A 120 2.89 7.19 2.42
C THR A 120 2.95 8.25 3.50
N PHE A 121 2.04 8.23 4.46
CA PHE A 121 1.93 9.29 5.47
C PHE A 121 2.37 8.76 6.83
N LYS A 122 3.24 9.54 7.50
CA LYS A 122 3.84 9.18 8.78
C LYS A 122 2.78 8.79 9.80
N ASP A 123 3.02 7.66 10.47
CA ASP A 123 2.16 7.09 11.52
C ASP A 123 0.69 6.89 11.09
N TYR A 124 0.44 6.83 9.77
CA TYR A 124 -0.92 6.79 9.23
C TYR A 124 -1.77 7.99 9.70
N GLY A 125 -1.13 9.11 10.06
CA GLY A 125 -1.75 10.20 10.80
C GLY A 125 -2.60 11.16 9.97
N PHE A 126 -2.48 11.12 8.65
CA PHE A 126 -3.28 11.91 7.72
C PHE A 126 -3.33 11.27 6.34
N PHE A 127 -4.35 11.61 5.56
CA PHE A 127 -4.51 11.18 4.16
C PHE A 127 -4.61 12.39 3.23
N VAL A 128 -4.70 12.13 1.92
CA VAL A 128 -5.03 13.11 0.89
C VAL A 128 -6.43 12.82 0.29
N PRO A 129 -7.07 13.76 -0.42
CA PRO A 129 -8.30 13.48 -1.15
C PRO A 129 -8.18 12.28 -2.09
N VAL A 130 -9.22 11.46 -2.19
CA VAL A 130 -9.21 10.26 -3.05
C VAL A 130 -9.05 10.57 -4.54
N ASP A 131 -9.40 11.78 -4.96
CA ASP A 131 -9.34 12.32 -6.33
C ASP A 131 -8.13 13.26 -6.55
N SER A 132 -7.09 13.13 -5.72
CA SER A 132 -5.86 13.94 -5.80
C SER A 132 -5.05 13.75 -7.09
N ALA A 133 -5.32 12.70 -7.87
CA ALA A 133 -4.63 12.47 -9.14
C ALA A 133 -4.71 13.70 -10.07
N GLY A 134 -3.58 14.07 -10.68
CA GLY A 134 -3.42 15.27 -11.50
C GLY A 134 -3.04 16.54 -10.73
N SER A 135 -3.13 16.56 -9.40
CA SER A 135 -2.73 17.73 -8.58
C SER A 135 -1.21 17.87 -8.56
N ALA A 136 -0.72 19.12 -8.49
CA ALA A 136 0.66 19.39 -8.12
C ALA A 136 0.84 19.16 -6.62
N ALA A 137 1.99 18.63 -6.22
CA ALA A 137 2.28 18.33 -4.83
C ALA A 137 3.70 18.75 -4.43
N ARG A 138 3.82 19.26 -3.21
CA ARG A 138 5.07 19.43 -2.47
C ARG A 138 5.00 18.55 -1.24
N VAL A 139 5.96 17.68 -1.05
CA VAL A 139 5.93 16.66 -0.01
C VAL A 139 7.24 16.68 0.75
N GLU A 140 7.16 16.91 2.06
CA GLU A 140 8.29 16.80 2.97
C GLU A 140 8.19 15.47 3.72
N GLY A 141 9.30 14.73 3.76
CA GLY A 141 9.31 13.42 4.39
C GLY A 141 10.66 12.72 4.36
N VAL A 142 10.68 11.52 4.93
CA VAL A 142 11.88 10.67 4.99
C VAL A 142 11.86 9.69 3.84
N VAL A 143 12.92 9.65 3.03
CA VAL A 143 13.07 8.65 1.98
C VAL A 143 13.35 7.29 2.62
N LYS A 144 12.68 6.26 2.13
CA LYS A 144 12.86 4.87 2.51
C LYS A 144 13.09 4.03 1.27
N VAL A 145 14.21 3.31 1.25
CA VAL A 145 14.58 2.45 0.14
C VAL A 145 14.61 1.00 0.60
N ALA A 146 13.87 0.14 -0.09
CA ALA A 146 13.85 -1.29 0.18
C ALA A 146 14.35 -2.09 -1.04
N GLU A 147 15.06 -3.18 -0.80
CA GLU A 147 15.30 -4.20 -1.83
C GLU A 147 14.00 -4.93 -2.15
N LEU A 148 13.69 -5.07 -3.42
CA LEU A 148 12.62 -5.93 -3.89
C LEU A 148 13.18 -7.27 -4.36
N SER A 149 12.40 -8.33 -4.25
CA SER A 149 12.66 -9.53 -5.03
C SER A 149 12.30 -9.28 -6.50
N GLU A 150 12.95 -9.97 -7.43
CA GLU A 150 12.63 -9.89 -8.87
C GLU A 150 11.15 -10.19 -9.14
N ALA A 151 10.58 -11.17 -8.43
CA ALA A 151 9.16 -11.53 -8.56
C ALA A 151 8.23 -10.37 -8.15
N ARG A 152 8.55 -9.66 -7.06
CA ARG A 152 7.75 -8.51 -6.62
C ARG A 152 7.94 -7.30 -7.54
N ALA A 153 9.15 -7.07 -8.01
CA ALA A 153 9.44 -6.03 -9.00
C ALA A 153 8.62 -6.25 -10.29
N LYS A 154 8.63 -7.48 -10.81
CA LYS A 154 7.84 -7.86 -11.99
C LYS A 154 6.33 -7.64 -11.77
N HIS A 155 5.81 -8.02 -10.61
CA HIS A 155 4.40 -7.79 -10.30
C HIS A 155 4.05 -6.29 -10.30
N TYR A 156 4.89 -5.43 -9.72
CA TYR A 156 4.69 -3.98 -9.76
C TYR A 156 4.78 -3.42 -11.18
N GLU A 157 5.70 -3.93 -12.01
CA GLU A 157 5.81 -3.55 -13.43
C GLU A 157 4.57 -3.97 -14.25
N GLU A 158 3.99 -5.14 -13.96
CA GLU A 158 2.73 -5.61 -14.56
C GLU A 158 1.53 -4.73 -14.16
N GLU A 159 1.55 -4.15 -12.96
CA GLU A 159 0.59 -3.13 -12.49
C GLU A 159 0.88 -1.71 -13.05
N GLY A 160 1.92 -1.58 -13.88
CA GLY A 160 2.31 -0.36 -14.56
C GLY A 160 3.20 0.58 -13.74
N ALA A 161 3.80 0.11 -12.64
CA ALA A 161 4.84 0.85 -11.95
C ALA A 161 6.17 0.74 -12.69
N VAL A 162 7.01 1.76 -12.60
CA VAL A 162 8.39 1.70 -13.09
C VAL A 162 9.30 1.51 -11.88
N VAL A 163 9.86 0.31 -11.75
CA VAL A 163 10.68 -0.06 -10.59
C VAL A 163 12.14 0.37 -10.82
N PRO A 164 12.68 1.31 -10.03
CA PRO A 164 14.08 1.69 -10.14
C PRO A 164 14.99 0.53 -9.72
N ARG A 165 16.21 0.50 -10.27
CA ARG A 165 17.25 -0.47 -9.90
C ARG A 165 18.43 0.25 -9.26
N GLY A 166 19.03 -0.37 -8.25
CA GLY A 166 20.25 0.14 -7.62
C GLY A 166 21.47 0.00 -8.52
N GLY A 167 22.61 0.56 -8.09
CA GLY A 167 23.89 0.39 -8.81
C GLY A 167 24.36 -1.06 -8.92
N ASP A 168 23.84 -1.94 -8.08
CA ASP A 168 24.06 -3.40 -8.12
C ASP A 168 23.08 -4.15 -9.04
N GLY A 169 22.22 -3.43 -9.77
CA GLY A 169 21.24 -3.98 -10.71
C GLY A 169 19.97 -4.54 -10.05
N LYS A 170 19.91 -4.59 -8.72
CA LYS A 170 18.75 -5.13 -8.00
C LYS A 170 17.59 -4.14 -7.95
N PRO A 171 16.33 -4.61 -8.06
CA PRO A 171 15.16 -3.75 -7.99
C PRO A 171 14.98 -3.14 -6.60
N ARG A 172 14.59 -1.88 -6.58
CA ARG A 172 14.39 -1.08 -5.38
C ARG A 172 12.99 -0.51 -5.36
N GLU A 173 12.38 -0.54 -4.20
CA GLU A 173 11.22 0.29 -3.93
C GLU A 173 11.70 1.59 -3.30
N VAL A 174 11.29 2.72 -3.88
CA VAL A 174 11.56 4.05 -3.34
C VAL A 174 10.26 4.59 -2.78
N GLN A 175 10.23 4.77 -1.47
CA GLN A 175 9.12 5.37 -0.76
C GLN A 175 9.53 6.69 -0.11
N LEU A 176 8.57 7.59 0.05
CA LEU A 176 8.69 8.77 0.88
C LEU A 176 7.64 8.69 1.99
N VAL A 177 8.10 8.63 3.24
CA VAL A 177 7.21 8.70 4.41
C VAL A 177 7.02 10.18 4.76
N ALA A 178 5.91 10.74 4.30
CA ALA A 178 5.61 12.15 4.40
C ALA A 178 5.21 12.57 5.82
N THR A 179 5.83 13.64 6.31
CA THR A 179 5.43 14.37 7.50
C THR A 179 4.39 15.44 7.16
N GLY A 180 4.48 16.01 5.95
CA GLY A 180 3.59 17.05 5.46
C GLY A 180 3.45 17.01 3.94
N VAL A 181 2.26 17.39 3.46
CA VAL A 181 1.92 17.48 2.04
C VAL A 181 1.18 18.78 1.78
N GLU A 182 1.60 19.50 0.75
CA GLU A 182 0.84 20.58 0.13
C GLU A 182 0.40 20.13 -1.27
N LEU A 183 -0.90 20.11 -1.52
CA LEU A 183 -1.49 19.83 -2.82
C LEU A 183 -2.04 21.12 -3.43
N ARG A 184 -1.92 21.26 -4.75
CA ARG A 184 -2.41 22.41 -5.53
C ARG A 184 -3.08 21.93 -6.81
N ARG A 185 -4.24 22.52 -7.12
CA ARG A 185 -4.95 22.32 -8.40
C ARG A 185 -5.46 23.66 -8.90
#